data_AF-A0A4R0ZRR7-F1
#
_entry.id   AF-A0A4R0ZRR7-F1
#
_cell.length_a   1.000
_cell.length_b   1.000
_cell.length_c   1.000
_cell.angle_alpha   90.00
_cell.angle_beta   90.00
_cell.angle_gamma   90.00
#
_symmetry.space_group_name_H-M   'P 1'
#
loop_
_entity.id
_entity.type
_entity.pdbx_description
1 polymer ?
#
loop_
_entity_poly.entity_id
_entity_poly.type
_entity_poly.pdbx_seq_one_letter_code
_entity_poly.pdbx_strand_id
1 'polypeptide(L)'
;TAKMLITFPEPIDEALLTLERDRVEQQSLLSHPANWLTLQRLNDTQYEARVPVSNSFAPNITFSVLYTRNGQYSFQNAGIKVAVPQLDIRVKTDKTHYQPGELVNVELTSSLKGKPVSAQLTVGVVDEMIYALQP
;
A
#
# COMPACT_ATOMS: atom_id res chain seq x y z
N THR A 1 -7.10 -0.20 10.42
CA THR A 1 -8.01 -1.28 9.97
C THR A 1 -8.63 -0.89 8.65
N ALA A 2 -8.57 -1.76 7.65
CA ALA A 2 -9.29 -1.60 6.39
C ALA A 2 -10.71 -2.15 6.54
N LYS A 3 -11.67 -1.49 5.90
CA LYS A 3 -13.07 -1.93 5.86
C LYS A 3 -13.46 -2.14 4.40
N MET A 4 -14.10 -3.27 4.11
CA MET A 4 -14.51 -3.63 2.77
C MET A 4 -15.97 -4.07 2.81
N LEU A 5 -16.76 -3.57 1.87
CA LEU A 5 -18.12 -4.04 1.65
C LEU A 5 -18.09 -5.14 0.60
N ILE A 6 -18.48 -6.34 1.00
CA ILE A 6 -18.65 -7.47 0.09
C ILE A 6 -20.13 -7.50 -0.27
N THR A 7 -20.45 -7.42 -1.57
CA THR A 7 -21.81 -7.50 -2.09
C THR A 7 -21.91 -8.66 -3.06
N PHE A 8 -22.79 -9.61 -2.76
CA PHE A 8 -23.13 -10.72 -3.63
C PHE A 8 -24.40 -10.35 -4.43
N PRO A 9 -24.55 -10.81 -5.68
CA PRO A 9 -25.76 -10.56 -6.47
C PRO A 9 -26.99 -11.28 -5.91
N GLU A 10 -26.78 -12.32 -5.09
CA GLU A 10 -27.80 -13.15 -4.48
C GLU A 10 -27.28 -13.71 -3.14
N PRO A 11 -28.14 -14.17 -2.22
CA PRO A 11 -27.70 -14.72 -0.94
C PRO A 11 -26.83 -15.96 -1.15
N ILE A 12 -25.68 -16.03 -0.49
CA ILE A 12 -24.76 -17.16 -0.55
C ILE A 12 -24.43 -17.68 0.84
N ASP A 13 -24.22 -18.99 0.94
CA ASP A 13 -23.87 -19.66 2.20
C ASP A 13 -22.36 -19.62 2.46
N GLU A 14 -21.55 -19.62 1.39
CA GLU A 14 -20.11 -19.74 1.49
C GLU A 14 -19.37 -18.95 0.41
N ALA A 15 -18.26 -18.35 0.83
CA ALA A 15 -17.24 -17.77 -0.02
C ALA A 15 -15.87 -18.00 0.63
N LEU A 16 -14.84 -18.21 -0.19
CA LEU A 16 -13.44 -18.14 0.19
C LEU A 16 -13.00 -16.68 0.20
N LEU A 17 -12.42 -16.24 1.32
CA LEU A 17 -11.83 -14.92 1.51
C LEU A 17 -10.34 -15.09 1.70
N THR A 18 -9.54 -14.30 0.99
CA THR A 18 -8.08 -14.41 1.04
C THR A 18 -7.44 -13.04 1.22
N LEU A 19 -6.26 -13.06 1.83
CA LEU A 19 -5.35 -11.93 1.89
C LEU A 19 -4.05 -12.34 1.20
N GLU A 20 -3.65 -11.58 0.18
CA GLU A 20 -2.70 -12.01 -0.84
C GLU A 20 -1.68 -10.92 -1.19
N ARG A 21 -0.45 -11.34 -1.51
CA ARG A 21 0.56 -10.51 -2.16
C ARG A 21 1.19 -11.24 -3.34
N ASP A 22 2.24 -12.03 -3.07
CA ASP A 22 2.85 -12.93 -4.06
C ASP A 22 2.28 -14.35 -3.97
N ARG A 23 1.63 -14.64 -2.83
CA ARG A 23 0.97 -15.90 -2.51
C ARG A 23 -0.25 -15.62 -1.62
N VAL A 24 -1.08 -16.63 -1.42
CA VAL A 24 -2.11 -16.60 -0.37
C VAL A 24 -1.42 -16.64 0.99
N GLU A 25 -1.47 -15.53 1.71
CA GLU A 25 -0.89 -15.42 3.06
C GLU A 25 -1.88 -15.85 4.13
N GLN A 26 -3.16 -15.53 3.93
CA GLN A 26 -4.25 -15.87 4.84
C GLN A 26 -5.48 -16.29 4.04
N GLN A 27 -6.24 -17.21 4.61
CA GLN A 27 -7.50 -17.68 4.06
C GLN A 27 -8.57 -17.74 5.16
N SER A 28 -9.82 -17.59 4.77
CA SER A 28 -10.99 -17.72 5.63
C SER A 28 -12.18 -18.16 4.79
N LEU A 29 -13.13 -18.83 5.43
CA LEU A 29 -14.46 -18.99 4.84
C LEU A 29 -15.37 -17.90 5.39
N LEU A 30 -16.41 -17.54 4.63
CA LEU A 30 -17.45 -16.62 5.07
C LEU A 30 -18.23 -17.17 6.28
N SER A 31 -18.50 -18.48 6.27
CA SER A 31 -19.22 -19.22 7.30
C SER A 31 -18.38 -19.49 8.57
N HIS A 32 -17.05 -19.58 8.41
CA HIS A 32 -16.09 -19.84 9.48
C HIS A 32 -14.97 -18.80 9.42
N PRO A 33 -15.22 -17.58 9.96
CA PRO A 33 -14.26 -16.48 9.91
C PRO A 33 -12.97 -16.83 10.68
N ALA A 34 -11.82 -16.73 10.01
CA ALA A 34 -10.52 -16.83 10.64
C ALA A 34 -10.21 -15.57 11.48
N ASN A 35 -9.27 -15.69 12.41
CA ASN A 35 -8.94 -14.63 13.38
C ASN A 35 -8.28 -13.38 12.78
N TRP A 36 -7.84 -13.42 11.52
CA TRP A 36 -7.20 -12.27 10.85
C TRP A 36 -8.21 -11.24 10.31
N LEU A 37 -9.52 -11.54 10.34
CA LEU A 37 -10.57 -10.58 9.99
C LEU A 37 -11.75 -10.68 10.95
N THR A 38 -12.58 -9.64 10.93
CA THR A 38 -13.93 -9.67 11.51
C THR A 38 -14.95 -9.51 10.41
N LEU A 39 -15.93 -10.40 10.35
CA LEU A 39 -17.06 -10.33 9.44
C LEU A 39 -18.32 -9.91 10.17
N GLN A 40 -19.07 -8.99 9.58
CA GLN A 40 -20.39 -8.59 10.05
C GLN A 40 -21.36 -8.68 8.89
N ARG A 41 -22.39 -9.52 9.02
CA ARG A 41 -23.50 -9.58 8.06
C ARG A 41 -24.32 -8.31 8.19
N LEU A 42 -24.52 -7.60 7.09
CA LEU A 42 -25.35 -6.40 7.03
C LEU A 42 -26.78 -6.73 6.58
N ASN A 43 -26.91 -7.63 5.60
CA ASN A 43 -28.17 -8.20 5.12
C ASN A 43 -27.87 -9.54 4.41
N ASP A 44 -28.84 -10.09 3.67
CA ASP A 44 -28.71 -11.40 3.05
C ASP A 44 -27.63 -11.48 1.95
N THR A 45 -27.28 -10.35 1.34
CA THR A 45 -26.32 -10.30 0.22
C THR A 45 -25.08 -9.46 0.53
N GLN A 46 -25.02 -8.81 1.69
CA GLN A 46 -23.94 -7.89 2.04
C GLN A 46 -23.28 -8.20 3.37
N TYR A 47 -21.95 -8.12 3.36
CA TYR A 47 -21.09 -8.32 4.53
C TYR A 47 -20.08 -7.18 4.62
N GLU A 48 -19.85 -6.66 5.82
CA GLU A 48 -18.69 -5.83 6.11
C GLU A 48 -17.54 -6.73 6.61
N ALA A 49 -16.42 -6.68 5.90
CA ALA A 49 -15.17 -7.31 6.32
C ALA A 49 -14.22 -6.24 6.89
N ARG A 50 -13.72 -6.46 8.10
CA ARG A 50 -12.75 -5.60 8.77
C ARG A 50 -11.43 -6.34 8.94
N VAL A 51 -10.38 -5.84 8.29
CA VAL A 51 -9.02 -6.42 8.35
C VAL A 51 -8.10 -5.48 9.11
N PRO A 52 -7.53 -5.90 10.26
CA PRO A 52 -6.50 -5.13 10.95
C PRO A 52 -5.27 -4.95 10.03
N VAL A 53 -4.99 -3.71 9.63
CA VAL A 53 -3.85 -3.41 8.75
C VAL A 53 -2.60 -3.28 9.59
N SER A 54 -1.56 -4.04 9.24
CA SER A 54 -0.25 -3.97 9.88
C SER A 54 0.80 -3.41 8.92
N ASN A 55 1.95 -2.97 9.46
CA ASN A 55 3.05 -2.45 8.64
C ASN A 55 3.67 -3.51 7.72
N SER A 56 3.54 -4.81 8.04
CA SER A 56 4.07 -5.88 7.18
C SER A 56 3.31 -5.99 5.85
N PHE A 57 2.12 -5.37 5.75
CA PHE A 57 1.33 -5.28 4.53
C PHE A 57 1.80 -4.18 3.57
N ALA A 58 2.83 -3.41 3.94
CA ALA A 58 3.40 -2.42 3.06
C ALA A 58 4.13 -3.08 1.86
N PRO A 59 4.07 -2.48 0.65
CA PRO A 59 3.34 -1.25 0.31
C PRO A 59 1.85 -1.47 0.04
N ASN A 60 1.44 -2.71 -0.22
CA ASN A 60 0.06 -3.08 -0.45
C ASN A 60 -0.16 -4.58 -0.15
N ILE A 61 -1.42 -4.91 0.07
CA ILE A 61 -1.91 -6.28 0.14
C ILE A 61 -3.29 -6.35 -0.51
N THR A 62 -3.63 -7.48 -1.09
CA THR A 62 -4.89 -7.67 -1.83
C THR A 62 -5.85 -8.49 -0.99
N PHE A 63 -7.10 -8.05 -0.88
CA PHE A 63 -8.19 -8.84 -0.34
C PHE A 63 -9.02 -9.39 -1.49
N SER A 64 -9.23 -10.70 -1.53
CA SER A 64 -10.03 -11.34 -2.57
C SER A 64 -11.19 -12.13 -2.00
N VAL A 65 -12.24 -12.25 -2.81
CA VAL A 65 -13.45 -13.02 -2.52
C VAL A 65 -13.72 -13.94 -3.70
N LEU A 66 -13.88 -15.22 -3.42
CA LEU A 66 -14.28 -16.24 -4.38
C LEU A 66 -15.51 -16.97 -3.87
N TYR A 67 -16.53 -17.12 -4.69
CA TYR A 67 -17.67 -17.99 -4.38
C TYR A 67 -18.07 -18.82 -5.58
N THR A 68 -18.76 -19.92 -5.32
CA THR A 68 -19.26 -20.84 -6.34
C THR A 68 -20.76 -20.97 -6.24
N ARG A 69 -21.45 -20.92 -7.37
CA ARG A 69 -22.88 -21.22 -7.43
C ARG A 69 -23.21 -21.90 -8.75
N ASN A 70 -23.95 -23.00 -8.69
CA ASN A 70 -24.36 -23.78 -9.87
C ASN A 70 -23.19 -24.15 -10.80
N GLY A 71 -22.02 -24.46 -10.23
CA GLY A 71 -20.81 -24.80 -11.00
C GLY A 71 -20.10 -23.60 -11.64
N GLN A 72 -20.60 -22.37 -11.44
CA GLN A 72 -19.93 -21.15 -11.87
C GLN A 72 -19.13 -20.54 -10.72
N TYR A 73 -17.93 -20.06 -11.04
CA TYR A 73 -17.04 -19.37 -10.11
C TYR A 73 -17.14 -17.87 -10.36
N SER A 74 -17.20 -17.09 -9.28
CA SER A 74 -17.08 -15.64 -9.32
C SER A 74 -15.99 -15.19 -8.36
N PHE A 75 -15.11 -14.32 -8.85
CA PHE A 75 -13.92 -13.85 -8.15
C PHE A 75 -13.82 -12.34 -8.28
N GLN A 76 -13.56 -11.66 -7.17
CA GLN A 76 -13.30 -10.23 -7.13
C GLN A 76 -12.19 -9.94 -6.13
N ASN A 77 -11.40 -8.90 -6.37
CA ASN A 77 -10.36 -8.46 -5.47
C ASN A 77 -10.30 -6.94 -5.31
N ALA A 78 -9.72 -6.50 -4.20
CA ALA A 78 -9.50 -5.09 -3.90
C ALA A 78 -8.14 -4.91 -3.23
N GLY A 79 -7.35 -3.97 -3.76
CA GLY A 79 -6.06 -3.61 -3.16
C GLY A 79 -6.24 -2.75 -1.92
N ILE A 80 -5.53 -3.11 -0.86
CA ILE A 80 -5.38 -2.32 0.36
C ILE A 80 -4.02 -1.63 0.28
N LYS A 81 -4.01 -0.31 0.05
CA LYS A 81 -2.79 0.50 0.09
C LYS A 81 -2.37 0.73 1.54
N VAL A 82 -1.10 0.47 1.82
CA VAL A 82 -0.54 0.60 3.17
C VAL A 82 0.58 1.62 3.14
N ALA A 83 0.56 2.55 4.09
CA ALA A 83 1.55 3.62 4.16
C ALA A 83 2.96 3.02 4.34
N VAL A 84 3.86 3.35 3.43
CA VAL A 84 5.28 3.06 3.55
C VAL A 84 5.93 4.23 4.30
N PRO A 85 6.80 3.99 5.29
CA PRO A 85 7.60 5.06 5.87
C PRO A 85 8.43 5.75 4.78
N GLN A 86 8.20 7.04 4.57
CA GLN A 86 8.98 7.85 3.64
C GLN A 86 9.99 8.68 4.41
N LEU A 87 11.21 8.73 3.88
CA LEU A 87 12.28 9.56 4.42
C LEU A 87 12.15 10.97 3.84
N ASP A 88 12.06 11.96 4.71
CA ASP A 88 12.11 13.37 4.32
C ASP A 88 13.57 13.76 4.11
N ILE A 89 13.92 14.15 2.88
CA ILE A 89 15.25 14.68 2.53
C ILE A 89 15.13 16.18 2.30
N ARG A 90 15.87 16.95 3.08
CA ARG A 90 16.07 18.38 2.84
C ARG A 90 17.43 18.61 2.21
N VAL A 91 17.43 19.37 1.13
CA VAL A 91 18.63 19.82 0.42
C VAL A 91 18.74 21.31 0.63
N LYS A 92 19.90 21.76 1.12
CA LYS A 92 20.19 23.18 1.30
C LYS A 92 21.55 23.49 0.71
N THR A 93 21.61 24.56 -0.05
CA THR A 93 22.86 25.12 -0.58
C THR A 93 23.26 26.34 0.23
N ASP A 94 24.55 26.65 0.24
CA ASP A 94 25.07 27.86 0.90
C ASP A 94 24.79 29.15 0.13
N LYS A 95 24.56 29.07 -1.19
CA LYS A 95 24.17 30.18 -2.07
C LYS A 95 22.98 29.81 -2.95
N THR A 96 22.28 30.82 -3.44
CA THR A 96 21.18 30.65 -4.41
C THR A 96 21.66 30.63 -5.86
N HIS A 97 22.79 31.27 -6.15
CA HIS A 97 23.40 31.33 -7.47
C HIS A 97 24.91 31.17 -7.33
N TYR A 98 25.50 30.45 -8.29
CA TYR A 98 26.92 30.18 -8.36
C TYR A 98 27.47 30.63 -9.71
N GLN A 99 28.71 31.11 -9.72
CA GLN A 99 29.46 31.38 -10.94
C GLN A 99 30.19 30.10 -11.41
N PRO A 100 30.52 30.00 -12.71
CA PRO A 100 31.32 28.89 -13.22
C PRO A 100 32.63 28.71 -12.44
N GLY A 101 32.89 27.47 -12.00
CA GLY A 101 34.08 27.13 -11.22
C GLY A 101 33.97 27.39 -9.71
N GLU A 102 32.87 27.97 -9.21
CA GLU A 102 32.65 28.07 -7.77
C GLU A 102 32.38 26.70 -7.13
N LEU A 103 32.91 26.52 -5.91
CA LEU A 103 32.59 25.35 -5.09
C LEU A 103 31.15 25.48 -4.56
N VAL A 104 30.36 24.43 -4.76
CA VAL A 104 28.99 24.32 -4.25
C VAL A 104 29.01 23.49 -2.98
N ASN A 105 28.59 24.06 -1.86
CA ASN A 105 28.38 23.30 -0.62
C ASN A 105 26.91 22.90 -0.51
N VAL A 106 26.65 21.60 -0.41
CA VAL A 106 25.31 21.03 -0.26
C VAL A 106 25.19 20.32 1.07
N GLU A 107 24.24 20.77 1.89
CA GLU A 107 23.83 20.12 3.12
C GLU A 107 22.61 19.24 2.86
N LEU A 108 22.71 17.96 3.23
CA LEU A 108 21.62 16.99 3.14
C LEU A 108 21.20 16.60 4.55
N THR A 109 19.91 16.77 4.87
CA THR A 109 19.34 16.32 6.14
C THR A 109 18.25 15.29 5.87
N SER A 110 18.42 14.09 6.43
CA SER A 110 17.43 13.01 6.40
C SER A 110 16.66 12.94 7.71
N SER A 111 15.34 12.89 7.62
CA SER A 111 14.47 12.70 8.78
C SER A 111 13.34 11.72 8.51
N LEU A 112 12.96 10.95 9.53
CA LEU A 112 11.80 10.07 9.48
C LEU A 112 10.81 10.52 10.55
N LYS A 113 9.61 10.92 10.13
CA LYS A 113 8.57 11.46 11.03
C LYS A 113 9.10 12.62 11.89
N GLY A 114 9.87 13.52 11.26
CA GLY A 114 10.45 14.71 11.90
C GLY A 114 11.68 14.47 12.79
N LYS A 115 12.13 13.22 12.95
CA LYS A 115 13.35 12.91 13.71
C LYS A 115 14.53 12.68 12.77
N PRO A 116 15.71 13.30 13.02
CA PRO A 116 16.91 13.01 12.25
C PRO A 116 17.25 11.52 12.30
N VAL A 117 17.56 10.94 11.15
CA VAL A 117 17.97 9.53 11.04
C VAL A 117 19.15 9.41 10.09
N SER A 118 20.04 8.45 10.35
CA SER A 118 21.08 8.10 9.39
C SER A 118 20.46 7.44 8.17
N ALA A 119 20.95 7.77 6.99
CA ALA A 119 20.50 7.22 5.72
C ALA A 119 21.67 7.08 4.75
N GLN A 120 21.56 6.12 3.83
CA GLN A 120 22.47 6.01 2.70
C GLN A 120 21.94 6.88 1.57
N LEU A 121 22.68 7.93 1.21
CA LEU A 121 22.30 8.87 0.16
C LEU A 121 23.29 8.76 -1.00
N THR A 122 22.77 8.74 -2.22
CA THR A 122 23.56 8.89 -3.45
C THR A 122 23.18 10.24 -4.07
N VAL A 123 24.19 11.04 -4.42
CA VAL A 123 23.99 12.39 -4.96
C VAL A 123 24.48 12.41 -6.39
N GLY A 124 23.63 12.91 -7.30
CA GLY A 124 23.97 13.17 -8.69
C GLY A 124 23.71 14.63 -9.03
N VAL A 125 24.57 15.20 -9.86
CA VAL A 125 24.41 16.55 -10.41
C VAL A 125 24.32 16.41 -11.91
N VAL A 126 23.35 17.08 -12.52
CA VAL A 126 23.07 17.02 -13.95
C VAL A 126 22.55 18.36 -14.42
N ASP A 127 22.77 18.65 -15.70
CA ASP A 127 22.23 19.84 -16.35
C ASP A 127 20.71 19.71 -16.53
N GLU A 128 19.97 20.77 -16.20
CA GLU A 128 18.51 20.81 -16.31
C GLU A 128 18.02 20.55 -17.74
N MET A 129 18.77 20.99 -18.76
CA MET A 129 18.41 20.78 -20.16
C MET A 129 18.38 19.31 -20.57
N ILE A 130 19.04 18.42 -19.81
CA ILE A 130 18.96 16.97 -20.03
C ILE A 130 17.60 16.42 -19.58
N TYR A 131 17.06 16.90 -18.45
CA TYR A 131 15.73 16.47 -17.98
C TYR A 131 14.59 17.02 -18.84
N ALA A 132 14.76 18.19 -19.46
CA ALA A 132 13.74 18.79 -20.32
C ALA A 132 13.39 17.94 -21.57
N LEU A 133 14.25 16.97 -21.93
CA LEU A 133 14.08 16.13 -23.13
C LEU A 133 13.24 14.86 -22.90
N GLN A 134 12.98 14.48 -21.65
CA GLN A 134 12.15 13.31 -21.31
C GLN A 134 11.30 13.57 -20.04
N PRO A 135 10.08 14.12 -20.19
CA PRO A 135 9.11 14.26 -19.10
C PRO A 135 8.41 12.95 -18.71
#